data_AF-A0A3L7ZQ73-F1
#
_entry.id   AF-A0A3L7ZQ73-F1
#
_cell.length_a   1.000
_cell.length_b   1.000
_cell.length_c   1.000
_cell.angle_alpha   90.00
_cell.angle_beta   90.00
_cell.angle_gamma   90.00
#
_symmetry.space_group_name_H-M   'P 1'
#
loop_
_entity.id
_entity.type
_entity.pdbx_description
1 polymer ?
#
loop_
_entity_poly.entity_id
_entity_poly.type
_entity_poly.pdbx_seq_one_letter_code
_entity_poly.pdbx_strand_id
1 'polypeptide(L)'
;MNVYYLIIVMGKLDDIKLTVLYIEYKNFFIDILSRFYNFEKCDVYHYGEILNIDELCLNNALNWDIYLIEFFGRGRVNWKYLSKNRCLQCTVELLDEYYDCWEWNMLSSNEGIFWTELMINKYKSKLNWDLLSLNKSLPWSIDFINRYIDRFNWANLSANPSLPWSDHLLKYYEDLWDWNLISSNPSLPWTDDLIIKYIDRLNWAGLSMNPSLPWSLEFIRKYECNWIWGYSSDWLMTDNIGLCGNSGIHLE
;
A
#
# COMPACT_ATOMS: atom_id res chain seq x y z
N MET A 1 29.26 26.60 16.45
CA MET A 1 28.34 27.51 15.75
C MET A 1 27.09 26.78 15.22
N ASN A 2 26.66 25.69 15.87
CA ASN A 2 26.04 24.55 15.16
C ASN A 2 24.77 23.95 15.83
N VAL A 3 24.08 24.72 16.68
CA VAL A 3 22.88 24.26 17.42
C VAL A 3 21.82 25.36 17.53
N TYR A 4 22.23 26.64 17.57
CA TYR A 4 21.33 27.80 17.64
C TYR A 4 20.38 27.94 16.44
N TYR A 5 20.72 27.43 15.26
CA TYR A 5 19.85 27.52 14.08
C TYR A 5 18.82 26.39 13.96
N LEU A 6 19.12 25.19 14.48
CA LEU A 6 18.12 24.11 14.59
C LEU A 6 17.01 24.51 15.59
N ILE A 7 17.38 25.28 16.63
CA ILE A 7 16.46 25.93 17.57
C ILE A 7 15.60 27.01 16.89
N ILE A 8 16.14 27.73 15.88
CA ILE A 8 15.39 28.71 15.08
C ILE A 8 14.41 28.02 14.11
N VAL A 9 14.76 26.83 13.58
CA VAL A 9 13.83 25.98 12.82
C VAL A 9 12.71 25.42 13.71
N MET A 10 12.99 25.13 14.98
CA MET A 10 11.98 24.90 16.02
C MET A 10 11.37 26.22 16.59
N GLY A 11 11.61 27.35 15.93
CA GLY A 11 11.41 28.73 16.40
C GLY A 11 9.97 29.21 16.57
N LYS A 12 9.17 28.48 17.35
CA LYS A 12 7.98 29.00 18.03
C LYS A 12 7.90 28.63 19.51
N LEU A 13 8.94 28.02 20.07
CA LEU A 13 8.93 27.59 21.46
C LEU A 13 10.02 28.33 22.24
N ASP A 14 9.73 29.58 22.56
CA ASP A 14 10.38 30.35 23.64
C ASP A 14 10.05 29.72 25.01
N ASP A 15 10.39 28.45 25.21
CA ASP A 15 10.18 27.76 26.47
C ASP A 15 11.47 27.04 26.89
N ILE A 16 12.10 27.55 27.95
CA ILE A 16 13.31 27.03 28.57
C ILE A 16 13.20 25.53 28.87
N LYS A 17 11.98 25.01 29.11
CA LYS A 17 11.73 23.58 29.32
C LYS A 17 12.05 22.73 28.10
N LEU A 18 11.80 23.22 26.89
CA LEU A 18 12.11 22.49 25.66
C LEU A 18 13.60 22.45 25.36
N THR A 19 14.34 23.50 25.74
CA THR A 19 15.80 23.49 25.65
C THR A 19 16.41 22.44 26.58
N VAL A 20 15.89 22.29 27.80
CA VAL A 20 16.33 21.25 28.75
C VAL A 20 15.98 19.86 28.24
N LEU A 21 14.74 19.65 27.77
CA LEU A 21 14.32 18.39 27.17
C LEU A 21 15.14 18.04 25.93
N TYR A 22 15.52 19.02 25.10
CA TYR A 22 16.39 18.78 23.96
C TYR A 22 17.79 18.31 24.38
N ILE A 23 18.36 18.89 25.44
CA ILE A 23 19.66 18.45 25.96
C ILE A 23 19.56 17.01 26.48
N GLU A 24 18.49 16.68 27.18
CA GLU A 24 18.27 15.37 27.78
C GLU A 24 17.92 14.29 26.74
N TYR A 25 17.16 14.64 25.70
CA TYR A 25 16.64 13.72 24.68
C TYR A 25 17.12 14.08 23.26
N LYS A 26 18.36 14.56 23.13
CA LYS A 26 18.91 15.09 21.87
C LYS A 26 18.68 14.17 20.66
N ASN A 27 18.98 12.88 20.79
CA ASN A 27 18.86 11.93 19.69
C ASN A 27 17.39 11.75 19.26
N PHE A 28 16.46 11.72 20.21
CA PHE A 28 15.03 11.63 19.91
C PHE A 28 14.54 12.83 19.08
N PHE A 29 14.98 14.04 19.40
CA PHE A 29 14.64 15.22 18.60
C PHE A 29 15.29 15.20 17.22
N ILE A 30 16.54 14.73 17.12
CA ILE A 30 17.21 14.55 15.83
C ILE A 30 16.45 13.55 14.97
N ASP A 31 16.00 12.43 15.55
CA ASP A 31 15.25 11.40 14.84
C ASP A 31 13.90 11.95 14.33
N ILE A 32 13.16 12.67 15.17
CA ILE A 32 11.90 13.32 14.78
C ILE A 32 12.12 14.32 13.64
N LEU A 33 13.12 15.19 13.78
CA LEU A 33 13.44 16.16 12.74
C LEU A 33 13.81 15.46 11.44
N SER A 34 14.76 14.53 11.51
CA SER A 34 15.22 13.74 10.37
C SER A 34 14.06 13.05 9.66
N ARG A 35 13.07 12.56 10.42
CA ARG A 35 11.96 11.81 9.87
C ARG A 35 10.84 12.66 9.26
N PHE A 36 10.49 13.76 9.91
CA PHE A 36 9.23 14.46 9.65
C PHE A 36 9.41 15.90 9.17
N TYR A 37 10.60 16.48 9.31
CA TYR A 37 10.84 17.85 8.86
C TYR A 37 10.97 17.90 7.34
N ASN A 38 10.40 18.93 6.72
CA ASN A 38 10.45 19.17 5.28
C ASN A 38 11.76 19.89 4.92
N PHE A 39 12.87 19.16 4.91
CA PHE A 39 14.18 19.72 4.55
C PHE A 39 14.26 20.10 3.08
N GLU A 40 14.84 21.26 2.80
CA GLU A 40 15.45 21.51 1.49
C GLU A 40 16.78 20.72 1.40
N LYS A 41 17.22 20.40 0.18
CA LYS A 41 18.50 19.68 -0.01
C LYS A 41 19.69 20.43 0.59
N CYS A 42 19.68 21.77 0.55
CA CYS A 42 20.71 22.60 1.14
C CYS A 42 20.79 22.43 2.67
N ASP A 43 19.66 22.24 3.35
CA ASP A 43 19.61 21.94 4.78
C ASP A 43 20.27 20.59 5.05
N VAL A 44 19.96 19.56 4.24
CA VAL A 44 20.53 18.22 4.38
C VAL A 44 22.06 18.26 4.19
N TYR A 45 22.56 19.00 3.21
CA TYR A 45 24.01 19.17 3.02
C TYR A 45 24.68 19.91 4.17
N HIS A 46 23.99 20.88 4.78
CA HIS A 46 24.53 21.65 5.89
C HIS A 46 24.52 20.85 7.21
N TYR A 47 23.47 20.07 7.46
CA TYR A 47 23.26 19.36 8.74
C TYR A 47 23.51 17.85 8.68
N GLY A 48 23.95 17.30 7.54
CA GLY A 48 24.04 15.85 7.30
C GLY A 48 24.92 15.06 8.28
N GLU A 49 25.88 15.70 8.93
CA GLU A 49 26.71 15.07 9.97
C GLU A 49 25.96 14.90 11.32
N ILE A 50 24.88 15.64 11.52
CA ILE A 50 24.06 15.62 12.75
C ILE A 50 22.80 14.79 12.55
N LEU A 51 22.21 14.84 11.35
CA LEU A 51 20.94 14.19 11.05
C LEU A 51 21.05 12.65 11.11
N ASN A 52 19.98 12.00 11.55
CA ASN A 52 19.87 10.56 11.49
C ASN A 52 19.49 10.14 10.07
N ILE A 53 20.45 9.53 9.37
CA ILE A 53 20.27 9.10 7.98
C ILE A 53 19.20 8.02 7.82
N ASP A 54 19.05 7.12 8.78
CA ASP A 54 18.02 6.07 8.73
C ASP A 54 16.62 6.70 8.70
N GLU A 55 16.41 7.70 9.56
CA GLU A 55 15.15 8.43 9.61
C GLU A 55 14.94 9.33 8.37
N LEU A 56 16.01 9.94 7.85
CA LEU A 56 15.95 10.67 6.57
C LEU A 56 15.59 9.77 5.40
N CYS A 57 16.09 8.52 5.36
CA CYS A 57 15.72 7.56 4.31
C CYS A 57 14.22 7.25 4.32
N LEU A 58 13.52 7.44 5.44
CA LEU A 58 12.08 7.24 5.55
C LEU A 58 11.26 8.55 5.54
N ASN A 59 11.95 9.69 5.41
CA ASN A 59 11.31 10.99 5.30
C ASN A 59 10.66 11.13 3.93
N ASN A 60 9.32 11.19 3.92
CA ASN A 60 8.53 11.31 2.69
C ASN A 60 8.40 12.76 2.20
N ALA A 61 9.02 13.74 2.87
CA ALA A 61 9.08 15.12 2.40
C ALA A 61 10.39 15.40 1.65
N LEU A 62 11.45 14.63 1.93
CA LEU A 62 12.72 14.72 1.24
C LEU A 62 12.72 13.89 -0.05
N ASN A 63 12.90 14.56 -1.18
CA ASN A 63 13.08 13.90 -2.46
C ASN A 63 14.53 13.40 -2.61
N TRP A 64 14.72 12.09 -2.41
CA TRP A 64 16.00 11.41 -2.59
C TRP A 64 16.36 11.25 -4.07
N ASP A 65 17.54 11.74 -4.42
CA ASP A 65 18.18 11.55 -5.72
C ASP A 65 19.60 10.97 -5.58
N ILE A 66 20.28 10.78 -6.71
CA ILE A 66 21.64 10.24 -6.73
C ILE A 66 22.63 11.11 -5.94
N TYR A 67 22.50 12.44 -5.98
CA TYR A 67 23.43 13.36 -5.31
C TYR A 67 23.34 13.26 -3.78
N LEU A 68 22.15 13.08 -3.22
CA LEU A 68 22.00 12.84 -1.77
C LEU A 68 22.63 11.49 -1.36
N ILE A 69 22.48 10.45 -2.18
CA ILE A 69 23.10 9.15 -1.93
C ILE A 69 24.62 9.26 -2.00
N GLU A 70 25.16 9.98 -2.98
CA GLU A 70 26.60 10.24 -3.12
C GLU A 70 27.14 11.04 -1.93
N PHE A 71 26.43 12.08 -1.48
CA PHE A 71 26.82 12.91 -0.35
C PHE A 71 26.95 12.11 0.95
N PHE A 72 25.96 11.26 1.25
CA PHE A 72 26.04 10.41 2.44
C PHE A 72 26.94 9.18 2.23
N GLY A 73 27.11 8.75 0.99
CA GLY A 73 27.84 7.55 0.61
C GLY A 73 27.00 6.27 0.77
N ARG A 74 27.16 5.37 -0.21
CA ARG A 74 26.48 4.06 -0.29
C ARG A 74 26.52 3.24 1.01
N GLY A 75 27.60 3.35 1.80
CA GLY A 75 27.79 2.59 3.03
C GLY A 75 27.01 3.11 4.23
N ARG A 76 26.56 4.37 4.22
CA ARG A 76 25.74 4.97 5.30
C ARG A 76 24.24 4.88 4.98
N VAL A 77 23.87 4.90 3.70
CA VAL A 77 22.46 4.86 3.27
C VAL A 77 21.81 3.54 3.66
N ASN A 78 20.65 3.63 4.29
CA ASN A 78 19.84 2.47 4.62
C ASN A 78 18.94 2.09 3.44
N TRP A 79 19.45 1.20 2.60
CA TRP A 79 18.78 0.80 1.36
C TRP A 79 17.42 0.17 1.58
N LYS A 80 17.20 -0.54 2.69
CA LYS A 80 15.88 -1.08 3.04
C LYS A 80 14.87 0.03 3.28
N TYR A 81 15.26 1.06 4.02
CA TYR A 81 14.40 2.19 4.32
C TYR A 81 14.16 3.06 3.10
N LEU A 82 15.22 3.33 2.33
CA LEU A 82 15.11 4.11 1.10
C LEU A 82 14.25 3.40 0.04
N SER A 83 14.35 2.07 -0.10
CA SER A 83 13.50 1.29 -1.02
C SER A 83 12.01 1.38 -0.68
N LYS A 84 11.68 1.65 0.58
CA LYS A 84 10.30 1.83 1.06
C LYS A 84 9.83 3.30 0.99
N ASN A 85 10.74 4.24 0.72
CA ASN A 85 10.41 5.66 0.69
C ASN A 85 9.45 5.95 -0.47
N ARG A 86 8.29 6.52 -0.16
CA ARG A 86 7.23 6.78 -1.15
C ARG A 86 7.49 8.00 -2.04
N CYS A 87 8.50 8.79 -1.70
CA CYS A 87 8.90 9.99 -2.44
C CYS A 87 10.29 9.84 -3.07
N LEU A 88 10.79 8.59 -3.15
CA LEU A 88 11.99 8.28 -3.92
C LEU A 88 11.76 8.63 -5.39
N GLN A 89 12.60 9.52 -5.94
CA GLN A 89 12.65 9.76 -7.38
C GLN A 89 13.36 8.59 -8.06
N CYS A 90 12.61 7.51 -8.24
CA CYS A 90 13.11 6.24 -8.77
C CYS A 90 13.30 6.33 -10.29
N THR A 91 14.54 6.58 -10.74
CA THR A 91 14.90 6.57 -12.17
C THR A 91 15.66 5.30 -12.55
N VAL A 92 15.77 5.04 -13.86
CA VAL A 92 16.53 3.88 -14.37
C VAL A 92 18.01 4.02 -14.02
N GLU A 93 18.57 5.23 -14.15
CA GLU A 93 19.97 5.53 -13.83
C GLU A 93 20.27 5.24 -12.36
N LEU A 94 19.37 5.68 -11.46
CA LEU A 94 19.50 5.44 -10.03
C LEU A 94 19.42 3.95 -9.67
N LEU A 95 18.51 3.22 -10.31
CA LEU A 95 18.37 1.78 -10.10
C LEU A 95 19.56 0.99 -10.65
N ASP A 96 20.13 1.40 -11.78
CA ASP A 96 21.31 0.75 -12.37
C ASP A 96 22.56 0.96 -11.53
N GLU A 97 22.83 2.21 -11.11
CA GLU A 97 24.05 2.55 -10.36
C GLU A 97 24.17 1.76 -9.05
N TYR A 98 23.03 1.54 -8.38
CA TYR A 98 22.98 0.85 -7.09
C TYR A 98 22.21 -0.47 -7.15
N TYR A 99 22.23 -1.14 -8.30
CA TYR A 99 21.43 -2.33 -8.60
C TYR A 99 21.43 -3.42 -7.51
N ASP A 100 22.60 -3.71 -6.94
CA ASP A 100 22.77 -4.74 -5.91
C ASP A 100 22.47 -4.26 -4.47
N CYS A 101 22.21 -2.97 -4.29
CA CYS A 101 21.91 -2.40 -2.97
C CYS A 101 20.41 -2.38 -2.69
N TRP A 102 19.60 -2.27 -3.74
CA TRP A 102 18.16 -2.12 -3.60
C TRP A 102 17.48 -3.37 -3.03
N GLU A 103 16.57 -3.14 -2.10
CA GLU A 103 15.67 -4.18 -1.59
C GLU A 103 14.50 -4.34 -2.56
N TRP A 104 14.66 -5.19 -3.57
CA TRP A 104 13.70 -5.33 -4.67
C TRP A 104 12.28 -5.71 -4.24
N ASN A 105 12.12 -6.45 -3.13
CA ASN A 105 10.80 -6.70 -2.54
C ASN A 105 10.13 -5.41 -2.04
N MET A 106 10.91 -4.52 -1.40
CA MET A 106 10.41 -3.23 -0.91
C MET A 106 10.06 -2.32 -2.09
N LEU A 107 10.91 -2.26 -3.12
CA LEU A 107 10.63 -1.52 -4.34
C LEU A 107 9.35 -2.03 -5.04
N SER A 108 9.16 -3.34 -5.13
CA SER A 108 7.99 -3.97 -5.78
C SER A 108 6.67 -3.65 -5.08
N SER A 109 6.69 -3.52 -3.74
CA SER A 109 5.52 -3.14 -2.94
C SER A 109 5.38 -1.62 -2.73
N ASN A 110 6.32 -0.82 -3.24
CA ASN A 110 6.30 0.61 -3.06
C ASN A 110 5.32 1.27 -4.03
N GLU A 111 4.18 1.72 -3.49
CA GLU A 111 3.13 2.43 -4.23
C GLU A 111 3.48 3.89 -4.57
N GLY A 112 4.61 4.41 -4.10
CA GLY A 112 5.11 5.74 -4.44
C GLY A 112 5.97 5.78 -5.71
N ILE A 113 6.39 4.60 -6.21
CA ILE A 113 7.20 4.51 -7.42
C ILE A 113 6.29 4.51 -8.65
N PHE A 114 6.57 5.42 -9.58
CA PHE A 114 5.94 5.41 -10.89
C PHE A 114 6.63 4.39 -11.81
N TRP A 115 6.21 3.13 -11.70
CA TRP A 115 6.74 2.05 -12.53
C TRP A 115 6.31 2.20 -14.00
N THR A 116 7.23 2.64 -14.85
CA THR A 116 7.04 2.63 -16.30
C THR A 116 7.16 1.22 -16.87
N GLU A 117 6.54 0.97 -18.03
CA GLU A 117 6.69 -0.32 -18.72
C GLU A 117 8.15 -0.68 -19.03
N LEU A 118 8.96 0.34 -19.36
CA LEU A 118 10.39 0.17 -19.61
C LEU A 118 11.11 -0.33 -18.35
N MET A 119 10.84 0.25 -17.19
CA MET A 119 11.42 -0.17 -15.91
C MET A 119 10.98 -1.60 -15.56
N ILE A 120 9.68 -1.90 -15.67
CA ILE A 120 9.15 -3.23 -15.35
C ILE A 120 9.80 -4.28 -16.25
N ASN A 121 9.87 -4.04 -17.56
CA ASN A 121 10.48 -5.00 -18.47
C ASN A 121 11.98 -5.19 -18.22
N LYS A 122 12.70 -4.11 -17.89
CA LYS A 122 14.14 -4.17 -17.60
C LYS A 122 14.44 -4.98 -16.32
N TYR A 123 13.64 -4.78 -15.27
CA TYR A 123 13.90 -5.35 -13.95
C TYR A 123 13.02 -6.57 -13.60
N LYS A 124 12.27 -7.11 -14.58
CA LYS A 124 11.32 -8.23 -14.40
C LYS A 124 11.88 -9.46 -13.68
N SER A 125 13.19 -9.71 -13.73
CA SER A 125 13.83 -10.84 -13.06
C SER A 125 14.12 -10.60 -11.57
N LYS A 126 14.14 -9.33 -11.15
CA LYS A 126 14.36 -8.91 -9.75
C LYS A 126 13.07 -8.52 -9.05
N LEU A 127 12.10 -8.02 -9.81
CA LEU A 127 10.80 -7.62 -9.27
C LEU A 127 10.07 -8.82 -8.66
N ASN A 128 9.47 -8.58 -7.50
CA ASN A 128 8.61 -9.55 -6.84
C ASN A 128 7.19 -9.41 -7.38
N TRP A 129 6.81 -10.38 -8.21
CA TRP A 129 5.53 -10.36 -8.90
C TRP A 129 4.33 -10.61 -7.99
N ASP A 130 4.50 -11.31 -6.86
CA ASP A 130 3.44 -11.43 -5.85
C ASP A 130 3.09 -10.05 -5.27
N LEU A 131 4.12 -9.27 -4.91
CA LEU A 131 3.93 -7.92 -4.36
C LEU A 131 3.43 -6.92 -5.41
N LEU A 132 3.94 -7.00 -6.65
CA LEU A 132 3.40 -6.20 -7.75
C LEU A 132 1.93 -6.50 -8.04
N SER A 133 1.51 -7.76 -7.91
CA SER A 133 0.11 -8.16 -8.14
C SER A 133 -0.86 -7.51 -7.14
N LEU A 134 -0.40 -7.07 -5.98
CA LEU A 134 -1.20 -6.30 -5.00
C LEU A 134 -0.95 -4.79 -5.06
N ASN A 135 0.02 -4.34 -5.86
CA ASN A 135 0.44 -2.95 -5.88
C ASN A 135 -0.63 -2.07 -6.56
N LYS A 136 -1.12 -1.07 -5.84
CA LYS A 136 -2.23 -0.19 -6.26
C LYS A 136 -1.82 0.90 -7.24
N SER A 137 -0.51 1.16 -7.35
CA SER A 137 0.05 2.25 -8.16
C SER A 137 0.42 1.84 -9.60
N LEU A 138 0.35 0.54 -9.91
CA LEU A 138 0.67 0.06 -11.25
C LEU A 138 -0.36 0.54 -12.28
N PRO A 139 0.04 0.72 -13.56
CA PRO A 139 -0.85 1.17 -14.63
C PRO A 139 -1.76 0.02 -15.11
N TRP A 140 -2.65 -0.44 -14.23
CA TRP A 140 -3.53 -1.58 -14.48
C TRP A 140 -4.40 -1.37 -15.72
N SER A 141 -4.23 -2.25 -16.69
CA SER A 141 -5.03 -2.35 -17.91
C SER A 141 -4.95 -3.79 -18.41
N ILE A 142 -5.89 -4.19 -19.27
CA ILE A 142 -5.85 -5.52 -19.89
C ILE A 142 -4.55 -5.71 -20.67
N ASP A 143 -4.11 -4.71 -21.43
CA ASP A 143 -2.86 -4.76 -22.19
C ASP A 143 -1.63 -4.90 -21.28
N PHE A 144 -1.62 -4.24 -20.13
CA PHE A 144 -0.54 -4.37 -19.15
C PHE A 144 -0.51 -5.76 -18.51
N ILE A 145 -1.67 -6.30 -18.11
CA ILE A 145 -1.79 -7.65 -17.55
C ILE A 145 -1.34 -8.69 -18.58
N ASN A 146 -1.82 -8.62 -19.82
CA ASN A 146 -1.50 -9.57 -20.88
C ASN A 146 0.00 -9.68 -21.18
N ARG A 147 0.75 -8.58 -21.08
CA ARG A 147 2.21 -8.60 -21.31
C ARG A 147 2.98 -9.41 -20.28
N TYR A 148 2.43 -9.57 -19.07
CA TYR A 148 3.08 -10.24 -17.95
C TYR A 148 2.15 -11.29 -17.32
N ILE A 149 1.27 -11.87 -18.13
CA ILE A 149 0.19 -12.74 -17.68
C ILE A 149 0.70 -13.96 -16.90
N ASP A 150 1.83 -14.53 -17.33
CA ASP A 150 2.48 -15.68 -16.71
C ASP A 150 3.35 -15.32 -15.49
N ARG A 151 3.45 -14.03 -15.18
CA ARG A 151 4.27 -13.52 -14.07
C ARG A 151 3.41 -13.11 -12.90
N PHE A 152 2.25 -12.49 -13.16
CA PHE A 152 1.37 -12.04 -12.10
C PHE A 152 0.80 -13.22 -11.31
N ASN A 153 0.67 -12.99 -10.01
CA ASN A 153 0.01 -13.91 -9.10
C ASN A 153 -1.50 -13.62 -9.13
N TRP A 154 -2.24 -14.58 -9.67
CA TRP A 154 -3.68 -14.42 -9.88
C TRP A 154 -4.51 -14.39 -8.60
N ALA A 155 -4.07 -15.05 -7.53
CA ALA A 155 -4.73 -14.92 -6.23
C ALA A 155 -4.62 -13.47 -5.72
N ASN A 156 -3.41 -12.90 -5.80
CA ASN A 156 -3.17 -11.51 -5.43
C ASN A 156 -3.91 -10.52 -6.34
N LEU A 157 -3.93 -10.74 -7.66
CA LEU A 157 -4.74 -9.92 -8.56
C LEU A 157 -6.23 -10.01 -8.22
N SER A 158 -6.73 -11.19 -7.85
CA SER A 158 -8.14 -11.40 -7.45
C SER A 158 -8.53 -10.58 -6.22
N ALA A 159 -7.58 -10.31 -5.32
CA ALA A 159 -7.77 -9.49 -4.13
C ALA A 159 -7.38 -8.01 -4.32
N ASN A 160 -6.86 -7.62 -5.50
CA ASN A 160 -6.32 -6.28 -5.70
C ASN A 160 -7.45 -5.25 -5.83
N PRO A 161 -7.47 -4.19 -4.99
CA PRO A 161 -8.54 -3.21 -4.99
C PRO A 161 -8.45 -2.17 -6.12
N SER A 162 -7.33 -2.13 -6.84
CA SER A 162 -7.02 -1.10 -7.85
C SER A 162 -7.07 -1.63 -9.28
N LEU A 163 -7.44 -2.89 -9.49
CA LEU A 163 -7.77 -3.36 -10.83
C LEU A 163 -9.01 -2.63 -11.37
N PRO A 164 -9.09 -2.40 -12.69
CA PRO A 164 -10.26 -1.81 -13.33
C PRO A 164 -11.39 -2.85 -13.44
N TRP A 165 -11.91 -3.25 -12.28
CA TRP A 165 -12.95 -4.28 -12.17
C TRP A 165 -14.15 -3.93 -13.05
N SER A 166 -14.49 -4.87 -13.92
CA SER A 166 -15.60 -4.78 -14.86
C SER A 166 -16.01 -6.20 -15.27
N ASP A 167 -17.24 -6.34 -15.75
CA ASP A 167 -17.69 -7.63 -16.29
C ASP A 167 -16.79 -8.12 -17.44
N HIS A 168 -16.30 -7.20 -18.27
CA HIS A 168 -15.35 -7.51 -19.34
C HIS A 168 -14.03 -8.09 -18.77
N LEU A 169 -13.46 -7.47 -17.73
CA LEU A 169 -12.24 -7.96 -17.10
C LEU A 169 -12.43 -9.34 -16.46
N LEU A 170 -13.55 -9.54 -15.74
CA LEU A 170 -13.88 -10.81 -15.10
C LEU A 170 -14.00 -11.94 -16.12
N LYS A 171 -14.78 -11.69 -17.19
CA LYS A 171 -14.97 -12.66 -18.28
C LYS A 171 -13.68 -12.96 -19.05
N TYR A 172 -12.86 -11.95 -19.30
CA TYR A 172 -11.65 -12.11 -20.11
C TYR A 172 -10.63 -13.05 -19.46
N TYR A 173 -10.55 -13.05 -18.13
CA TYR A 173 -9.63 -13.88 -17.35
C TYR A 173 -10.37 -14.87 -16.44
N GLU A 174 -11.56 -15.30 -16.84
CA GLU A 174 -12.51 -16.05 -16.00
C GLU A 174 -11.89 -17.29 -15.32
N ASP A 175 -11.05 -18.03 -16.05
CA ASP A 175 -10.43 -19.27 -15.59
C ASP A 175 -9.13 -19.05 -14.79
N LEU A 176 -8.63 -17.81 -14.73
CA LEU A 176 -7.42 -17.46 -13.99
C LEU A 176 -7.72 -16.89 -12.61
N TRP A 177 -8.91 -16.31 -12.41
CA TRP A 177 -9.28 -15.74 -11.12
C TRP A 177 -9.39 -16.79 -10.01
N ASP A 178 -8.93 -16.40 -8.82
CA ASP A 178 -9.28 -17.09 -7.58
C ASP A 178 -10.66 -16.60 -7.14
N TRP A 179 -11.68 -17.40 -7.43
CA TRP A 179 -13.06 -17.03 -7.15
C TRP A 179 -13.39 -16.90 -5.65
N ASN A 180 -12.61 -17.50 -4.75
CA ASN A 180 -12.79 -17.29 -3.31
C ASN A 180 -12.39 -15.86 -2.92
N LEU A 181 -11.28 -15.39 -3.46
CA LEU A 181 -10.78 -14.02 -3.24
C LEU A 181 -11.64 -13.00 -3.98
N ILE A 182 -12.08 -13.30 -5.21
CA ILE A 182 -13.07 -12.47 -5.92
C ILE A 182 -14.30 -12.29 -5.04
N SER A 183 -14.89 -13.36 -4.52
CA SER A 183 -16.14 -13.30 -3.73
C SER A 183 -16.04 -12.45 -2.47
N SER A 184 -14.86 -12.40 -1.85
CA SER A 184 -14.61 -11.58 -0.66
C SER A 184 -14.06 -10.19 -0.96
N ASN A 185 -13.77 -9.87 -2.23
CA ASN A 185 -13.16 -8.61 -2.60
C ASN A 185 -14.20 -7.47 -2.61
N PRO A 186 -14.03 -6.44 -1.75
CA PRO A 186 -14.98 -5.33 -1.63
C PRO A 186 -14.86 -4.30 -2.77
N SER A 187 -13.86 -4.42 -3.64
CA SER A 187 -13.60 -3.47 -4.73
C SER A 187 -14.26 -3.83 -6.05
N LEU A 188 -14.90 -5.01 -6.14
CA LEU A 188 -15.71 -5.34 -7.30
C LEU A 188 -17.01 -4.51 -7.30
N PRO A 189 -17.54 -4.16 -8.50
CA PRO A 189 -18.84 -3.51 -8.64
C PRO A 189 -19.95 -4.54 -8.48
N TRP A 190 -20.18 -4.99 -7.26
CA TRP A 190 -21.18 -6.01 -6.96
C TRP A 190 -22.58 -5.57 -7.37
N THR A 191 -23.19 -6.40 -8.20
CA THR A 191 -24.58 -6.26 -8.65
C THR A 191 -25.21 -7.64 -8.66
N ASP A 192 -26.54 -7.66 -8.58
CA ASP A 192 -27.32 -8.89 -8.70
C ASP A 192 -27.04 -9.63 -10.02
N ASP A 193 -26.89 -8.90 -11.13
CA ASP A 193 -26.53 -9.46 -12.44
C ASP A 193 -25.15 -10.16 -12.43
N LEU A 194 -24.15 -9.55 -11.77
CA LEU A 194 -22.82 -10.15 -11.64
C LEU A 194 -22.89 -11.46 -10.84
N ILE A 195 -23.66 -11.47 -9.75
CA ILE A 195 -23.83 -12.67 -8.91
C ILE A 195 -24.51 -13.79 -9.69
N ILE A 196 -25.63 -13.50 -10.37
CA ILE A 196 -26.34 -14.49 -11.19
C ILE A 196 -25.41 -15.05 -12.26
N LYS A 197 -24.65 -14.18 -12.93
CA LYS A 197 -23.77 -14.58 -14.04
C LYS A 197 -22.67 -15.54 -13.61
N TYR A 198 -22.10 -15.36 -12.41
CA TYR A 198 -20.99 -16.17 -11.92
C TYR A 198 -21.38 -17.04 -10.70
N ILE A 199 -22.67 -17.34 -10.55
CA ILE A 199 -23.22 -17.95 -9.33
C ILE A 199 -22.57 -19.30 -8.97
N ASP A 200 -22.19 -20.08 -9.98
CA ASP A 200 -21.57 -21.40 -9.82
C ASP A 200 -20.07 -21.32 -9.48
N ARG A 201 -19.44 -20.15 -9.67
CA ARG A 201 -18.03 -19.92 -9.36
C ARG A 201 -17.83 -19.18 -8.04
N LEU A 202 -18.79 -18.33 -7.68
CA LEU A 202 -18.70 -17.51 -6.47
C LEU A 202 -18.77 -18.37 -5.20
N ASN A 203 -17.94 -18.01 -4.23
CA ASN A 203 -17.92 -18.59 -2.90
C ASN A 203 -18.85 -17.79 -1.98
N TRP A 204 -19.94 -18.43 -1.58
CA TRP A 204 -20.95 -17.82 -0.72
C TRP A 204 -20.47 -17.48 0.69
N ALA A 205 -19.45 -18.16 1.23
CA ALA A 205 -18.83 -17.73 2.50
C ALA A 205 -18.11 -16.39 2.34
N GLY A 206 -17.40 -16.19 1.22
CA GLY A 206 -16.78 -14.92 0.87
C GLY A 206 -17.81 -13.80 0.67
N LEU A 207 -18.86 -14.10 -0.09
CA LEU A 207 -19.97 -13.15 -0.32
C LEU A 207 -20.68 -12.79 0.99
N SER A 208 -21.01 -13.75 1.85
CA SER A 208 -21.69 -13.48 3.14
C SER A 208 -20.93 -12.53 4.06
N MET A 209 -19.61 -12.46 3.95
CA MET A 209 -18.75 -11.55 4.72
C MET A 209 -18.39 -10.27 3.95
N ASN A 210 -18.85 -10.11 2.71
CA ASN A 210 -18.44 -9.00 1.85
C ASN A 210 -19.26 -7.74 2.17
N PRO A 211 -18.63 -6.66 2.68
CA PRO A 211 -19.34 -5.45 3.07
C PRO A 211 -19.85 -4.63 1.87
N SER A 212 -19.35 -4.88 0.66
CA SER A 212 -19.68 -4.11 -0.54
C SER A 212 -20.84 -4.69 -1.35
N LEU A 213 -21.46 -5.78 -0.89
CA LEU A 213 -22.67 -6.31 -1.53
C LEU A 213 -23.86 -5.35 -1.34
N PRO A 214 -24.84 -5.34 -2.26
CA PRO A 214 -26.03 -4.50 -2.18
C PRO A 214 -27.03 -5.07 -1.15
N TRP A 215 -26.63 -5.11 0.12
CA TRP A 215 -27.42 -5.68 1.19
C TRP A 215 -28.77 -4.96 1.34
N SER A 216 -29.84 -5.73 1.18
CA SER A 216 -31.23 -5.34 1.45
C SER A 216 -32.01 -6.58 1.87
N LEU A 217 -33.17 -6.42 2.52
CA LEU A 217 -34.01 -7.57 2.88
C LEU A 217 -34.41 -8.39 1.64
N GLU A 218 -34.71 -7.72 0.52
CA GLU A 218 -35.03 -8.39 -0.75
C GLU A 218 -33.85 -9.20 -1.29
N PHE A 219 -32.64 -8.61 -1.27
CA PHE A 219 -31.42 -9.28 -1.72
C PHE A 219 -31.07 -10.49 -0.82
N ILE A 220 -31.25 -10.34 0.50
CA ILE A 220 -31.05 -11.43 1.46
C ILE A 220 -32.02 -12.57 1.19
N ARG A 221 -33.33 -12.27 1.08
CA ARG A 221 -34.37 -13.27 0.80
C ARG A 221 -34.17 -13.98 -0.54
N LYS A 222 -33.70 -13.25 -1.56
CA LYS A 222 -33.46 -13.81 -2.89
C LYS A 222 -32.46 -14.97 -2.88
N TYR A 223 -31.43 -14.89 -2.03
CA TYR A 223 -30.35 -15.87 -1.93
C TYR A 223 -30.31 -16.56 -0.55
N GLU A 224 -31.46 -16.65 0.12
CA GLU A 224 -31.58 -17.12 1.52
C GLU A 224 -30.90 -18.47 1.77
N CYS A 225 -31.02 -19.41 0.83
CA CYS A 225 -30.45 -20.75 0.93
C CYS A 225 -28.94 -20.81 0.65
N ASN A 226 -28.38 -19.76 0.07
CA ASN A 226 -26.97 -19.71 -0.29
C ASN A 226 -26.11 -19.08 0.81
N TRP A 227 -26.68 -18.14 1.57
CA TRP A 227 -25.94 -17.40 2.58
C TRP A 227 -25.41 -18.29 3.71
N ILE A 228 -24.21 -17.96 4.18
CA ILE A 228 -23.63 -18.53 5.39
C ILE A 228 -24.02 -17.65 6.58
N TRP A 229 -24.89 -18.19 7.43
CA TRP A 229 -25.41 -17.54 8.62
C TRP A 229 -24.53 -17.81 9.84
N GLY A 230 -24.30 -16.78 10.66
CA GLY A 230 -23.50 -16.92 11.89
C GLY A 230 -24.27 -17.60 13.01
N TYR A 231 -23.58 -18.42 13.81
CA TYR A 231 -24.10 -18.81 15.12
C TYR A 231 -23.80 -17.67 16.11
N SER A 232 -24.80 -16.90 16.48
CA SER A 232 -24.70 -16.10 17.71
C SER A 232 -25.63 -16.66 18.76
N SER A 233 -25.05 -17.18 19.84
CA SER A 233 -25.78 -17.70 21.01
C SER A 233 -26.30 -16.61 21.95
N ASP A 234 -26.10 -15.32 21.65
CA ASP A 234 -26.39 -14.21 22.58
C ASP A 234 -27.38 -13.17 22.04
N TRP A 235 -28.27 -13.51 21.10
CA TRP A 235 -29.39 -12.63 20.74
C TRP A 235 -30.73 -13.28 21.07
N LEU A 236 -31.37 -12.77 22.13
CA LEU A 236 -32.81 -12.89 22.33
C LEU A 236 -33.51 -12.50 21.03
N MET A 237 -34.38 -13.38 20.55
CA MET A 237 -35.21 -13.28 19.35
C MET A 237 -35.75 -11.86 19.10
N THR A 238 -35.08 -11.12 18.23
CA THR A 238 -35.64 -9.94 17.55
C THR A 238 -35.19 -9.98 16.09
N ASP A 239 -35.97 -10.61 15.22
CA ASP A 239 -36.14 -10.41 13.78
C ASP A 239 -34.95 -10.12 12.83
N ASN A 240 -33.68 -10.24 13.25
CA ASN A 240 -32.52 -9.98 12.39
C ASN A 240 -31.50 -11.12 12.51
N ILE A 241 -31.59 -12.10 11.60
CA ILE A 241 -30.53 -13.08 11.40
C ILE A 241 -29.38 -12.35 10.70
N GLY A 242 -28.28 -12.11 11.43
CA GLY A 242 -27.06 -11.54 10.87
C GLY A 242 -26.33 -12.56 10.01
N LEU A 243 -25.95 -12.17 8.80
CA LEU A 243 -24.95 -12.88 8.01
C LEU A 243 -23.64 -12.94 8.80
N CYS A 244 -22.89 -14.04 8.71
CA CYS A 244 -21.60 -14.19 9.39
C CYS A 244 -20.75 -12.91 9.25
N GLY A 245 -20.50 -12.20 10.37
CA GLY A 245 -19.56 -11.08 10.41
C GLY A 245 -20.09 -9.69 10.02
N ASN A 246 -21.35 -9.53 9.59
CA ASN A 246 -21.92 -8.22 9.30
C ASN A 246 -22.58 -7.61 10.55
N SER A 247 -21.77 -7.18 11.52
CA SER A 247 -22.24 -6.52 12.75
C SER A 247 -22.82 -5.11 12.56
N GLY A 248 -23.02 -4.66 11.31
CA GLY A 248 -23.40 -3.27 11.01
C GLY A 248 -24.58 -3.08 10.06
N ILE A 249 -25.26 -4.15 9.60
CA ILE A 249 -26.47 -3.99 8.78
C ILE A 249 -27.65 -3.76 9.72
N HIS A 250 -27.93 -2.51 10.05
CA HIS A 250 -29.21 -2.11 10.61
C HIS A 250 -30.23 -2.09 9.48
N LEU A 251 -31.03 -3.15 9.37
CA LEU A 251 -32.24 -3.15 8.55
C LEU A 251 -33.28 -2.31 9.29
N GLU A 252 -33.54 -1.09 8.82
CA GLU A 252 -34.70 -0.27 9.21
C GLU A 252 -36.00 -0.80 8.59
#